data_AF-A0A974XDC9-F1
#
_entry.id   AF-A0A974XDC9-F1
#
_cell.length_a   1.000
_cell.length_b   1.000
_cell.length_c   1.000
_cell.angle_alpha   90.00
_cell.angle_beta   90.00
_cell.angle_gamma   90.00
#
_symmetry.space_group_name_H-M   'P 1'
#
loop_
_entity.id
_entity.type
_entity.pdbx_description
1 polymer ?
#
loop_
_entity_poly.entity_id
_entity_poly.type
_entity_poly.pdbx_seq_one_letter_code
_entity_poly.pdbx_strand_id
1 'polypeptide(L)'
;MLEGMKASPVLYPEFSKLGTPMVVDATSAMGMFPSENYRNTGEDDYTEGLGAKSSLERTLGNEHCYGCPVGCTQVKLARGGNLKFQGSMSDPEYETYYSLGSVCGVKSQEAVIHADHLCDKYGLDTISVGVTIGFAMELFENGLLSKEQVNGLDFRFGNADAMVDAITEIAFRNEGLGELLCDGTKVLAEKIGNGSEKYAMHVKGLEFPAYDPRGAKAHGFNYVTSYTGADHNRGYAPQEIFGSDIPKAYDRFTAEGKGWLTMYNQDLRLATADCPTMCGFLIDMAVASIAEQNTADMVSAATGLEFKKEDIMVIGARVNNVARAFNLTAGLTKADDTLPERVMTETIKEGASKGQSVPKEELDLMLHDYYEARGWSQEGVPTQAKLQELGLDEVAAKLKEKGILS
;
A
#
# COMPACT_ATOMS: atom_id res chain seq x y z
N MET A 1 13.95 -14.50 17.81
CA MET A 1 13.93 -14.19 16.36
C MET A 1 14.35 -15.34 15.44
N LEU A 2 15.63 -15.70 15.35
CA LEU A 2 16.14 -16.63 14.32
C LEU A 2 15.48 -18.01 14.32
N GLU A 3 15.15 -18.55 15.50
CA GLU A 3 14.41 -19.81 15.60
C GLU A 3 13.00 -19.69 14.98
N GLY A 4 12.29 -18.59 15.23
CA GLY A 4 11.00 -18.31 14.62
C GLY A 4 11.10 -18.15 13.09
N MET A 5 12.15 -17.49 12.61
CA MET A 5 12.43 -17.40 11.17
C MET A 5 12.63 -18.77 10.53
N LYS A 6 13.40 -19.66 11.17
CA LYS A 6 13.63 -21.03 10.69
C LYS A 6 12.40 -21.92 10.78
N ALA A 7 11.54 -21.68 11.77
CA ALA A 7 10.31 -22.43 11.98
C ALA A 7 9.17 -21.99 11.04
N SER A 8 9.27 -20.81 10.44
CA SER A 8 8.25 -20.31 9.52
C SER A 8 8.08 -21.26 8.32
N PRO A 9 6.84 -21.67 8.02
CA PRO A 9 6.56 -22.50 6.85
C PRO A 9 6.68 -21.73 5.53
N VAL A 10 6.71 -20.40 5.56
CA VAL A 10 6.69 -19.55 4.36
C VAL A 10 8.04 -18.85 4.13
N LEU A 11 8.68 -18.33 5.18
CA LEU A 11 9.81 -17.39 5.04
C LEU A 11 10.97 -17.96 4.20
N TYR A 12 11.52 -19.11 4.58
CA TYR A 12 12.62 -19.75 3.84
C TYR A 12 12.16 -20.76 2.78
N PRO A 13 11.05 -21.49 2.96
CA PRO A 13 10.58 -22.41 1.93
C PRO A 13 10.13 -21.71 0.65
N GLU A 14 9.54 -20.51 0.75
CA GLU A 14 8.91 -19.78 -0.36
C GLU A 14 9.44 -18.35 -0.50
N PHE A 15 9.24 -17.48 0.48
CA PHE A 15 9.46 -16.04 0.36
C PHE A 15 10.92 -15.68 0.03
N SER A 16 11.90 -16.35 0.64
CA SER A 16 13.32 -16.10 0.34
C SER A 16 13.74 -16.51 -1.08
N LYS A 17 12.91 -17.26 -1.80
CA LYS A 17 13.19 -17.73 -3.18
C LYS A 17 12.41 -16.97 -4.23
N LEU A 18 11.19 -16.52 -3.88
CA LEU A 18 10.29 -15.85 -4.81
C LEU A 18 10.30 -14.32 -4.63
N GLY A 19 10.71 -13.84 -3.46
CA GLY A 19 10.52 -12.44 -3.05
C GLY A 19 9.05 -12.08 -2.91
N THR A 20 8.78 -10.77 -2.81
CA THR A 20 7.40 -10.28 -2.79
C THR A 20 6.60 -10.57 -4.07
N PRO A 21 7.18 -10.76 -5.28
CA PRO A 21 6.39 -11.07 -6.49
C PRO A 21 5.47 -12.31 -6.38
N MET A 22 5.70 -13.22 -5.42
CA MET A 22 4.74 -14.30 -5.13
C MET A 22 3.32 -13.82 -4.76
N VAL A 23 3.20 -12.58 -4.29
CA VAL A 23 1.94 -11.99 -3.85
C VAL A 23 1.05 -11.63 -5.06
N VAL A 24 1.59 -11.54 -6.28
CA VAL A 24 0.79 -11.42 -7.52
C VAL A 24 -0.16 -12.60 -7.63
N ASP A 25 0.36 -13.83 -7.54
CA ASP A 25 -0.41 -15.06 -7.63
C ASP A 25 -1.40 -15.18 -6.47
N ALA A 26 -0.96 -14.86 -5.24
CA ALA A 26 -1.82 -14.92 -4.05
C ALA A 26 -3.03 -13.98 -4.15
N THR A 27 -2.80 -12.70 -4.48
CA THR A 27 -3.88 -11.71 -4.59
C THR A 27 -4.75 -11.90 -5.83
N SER A 28 -4.19 -12.46 -6.90
CA SER A 28 -4.97 -12.88 -8.08
C SER A 28 -5.91 -14.03 -7.73
N ALA A 29 -5.43 -15.04 -7.01
CA ALA A 29 -6.26 -16.16 -6.54
C ALA A 29 -7.35 -15.71 -5.56
N MET A 30 -7.05 -14.72 -4.72
CA MET A 30 -8.04 -14.07 -3.85
C MET A 30 -9.02 -13.17 -4.63
N GLY A 31 -8.81 -12.93 -5.92
CA GLY A 31 -9.66 -12.05 -6.74
C GLY A 31 -9.61 -10.61 -6.25
N MET A 32 -8.43 -10.12 -5.86
CA MET A 32 -8.24 -8.75 -5.35
C MET A 32 -6.97 -8.06 -5.87
N PHE A 33 -6.23 -8.70 -6.77
CA PHE A 33 -5.14 -8.06 -7.50
C PHE A 33 -5.73 -7.04 -8.48
N PRO A 34 -5.51 -5.73 -8.29
CA PRO A 34 -6.19 -4.73 -9.09
C PRO A 34 -5.64 -4.69 -10.52
N SER A 35 -6.50 -4.35 -11.46
CA SER A 35 -6.14 -4.16 -12.87
C SER A 35 -6.92 -3.02 -13.51
N GLU A 36 -6.30 -2.37 -14.49
CA GLU A 36 -6.84 -1.25 -15.26
C GLU A 36 -7.49 -0.19 -14.35
N ASN A 37 -6.68 0.41 -13.48
CA ASN A 37 -7.12 1.39 -12.48
C ASN A 37 -8.29 0.88 -11.60
N TYR A 38 -8.20 -0.37 -11.10
CA TYR A 38 -9.19 -1.04 -10.25
C TYR A 38 -10.55 -1.34 -10.90
N ARG A 39 -10.76 -1.01 -12.17
CA ARG A 39 -12.07 -1.20 -12.82
C ARG A 39 -12.33 -2.66 -13.21
N ASN A 40 -11.25 -3.44 -13.42
CA ASN A 40 -11.28 -4.82 -13.91
C ASN A 40 -10.69 -5.83 -12.93
N THR A 41 -10.59 -5.48 -11.64
CA THR A 41 -10.11 -6.41 -10.59
C THR A 41 -10.83 -7.76 -10.72
N GLY A 42 -10.05 -8.84 -10.84
CA GLY A 42 -10.57 -10.21 -10.94
C GLY A 42 -11.11 -10.63 -12.32
N GLU A 43 -11.16 -9.74 -13.31
CA GLU A 43 -11.66 -10.05 -14.67
C GLU A 43 -10.55 -10.61 -15.57
N ASP A 44 -9.32 -10.13 -15.43
CA ASP A 44 -8.16 -10.51 -16.23
C ASP A 44 -7.13 -11.33 -15.44
N ASP A 45 -6.53 -12.33 -16.08
CA ASP A 45 -5.38 -13.04 -15.53
C ASP A 45 -4.07 -12.34 -15.94
N TYR A 46 -3.33 -11.91 -14.92
CA TYR A 46 -1.98 -11.34 -15.03
C TYR A 46 -0.89 -12.30 -14.55
N THR A 47 -1.23 -13.46 -13.98
CA THR A 47 -0.25 -14.37 -13.37
C THR A 47 0.67 -15.04 -14.39
N GLU A 48 0.19 -15.33 -15.60
CA GLU A 48 1.03 -15.85 -16.68
C GLU A 48 2.14 -14.85 -17.07
N GLY A 49 1.78 -13.57 -17.17
CA GLY A 49 2.69 -12.50 -17.54
C GLY A 49 3.56 -12.03 -16.38
N LEU A 50 2.94 -11.65 -15.26
CA LEU A 50 3.55 -10.94 -14.14
C LEU A 50 3.81 -11.80 -12.90
N GLY A 51 3.21 -12.99 -12.81
CA GLY A 51 3.27 -13.84 -11.63
C GLY A 51 4.63 -14.47 -11.35
N ALA A 52 4.72 -15.17 -10.22
CA ALA A 52 5.93 -15.70 -9.62
C ALA A 52 6.75 -16.55 -10.59
N LYS A 53 6.11 -17.41 -11.39
CA LYS A 53 6.79 -18.26 -12.36
C LYS A 53 7.51 -17.43 -13.43
N SER A 54 6.79 -16.51 -14.07
CA SER A 54 7.35 -15.65 -15.11
C SER A 54 8.44 -14.73 -14.55
N SER A 55 8.23 -14.24 -13.33
CA SER A 55 9.18 -13.43 -12.59
C SER A 55 10.49 -14.19 -12.29
N LEU A 56 10.40 -15.47 -11.90
CA LEU A 56 11.57 -16.32 -11.61
C LEU A 56 12.43 -16.60 -12.84
N GLU A 57 11.83 -16.78 -14.01
CA GLU A 57 12.56 -17.03 -15.26
C GLU A 57 13.51 -15.87 -15.64
N ARG A 58 13.32 -14.68 -15.06
CA ARG A 58 14.11 -13.46 -15.30
C ARG A 58 15.12 -13.19 -14.19
N THR A 59 15.02 -13.91 -13.06
CA THR A 59 15.90 -13.73 -11.91
C THR A 59 17.34 -14.14 -12.25
N LEU A 60 18.29 -13.24 -11.95
CA LEU A 60 19.74 -13.48 -12.02
C LEU A 60 20.28 -14.02 -10.70
N GLY A 61 19.69 -13.59 -9.60
CA GLY A 61 20.11 -13.89 -8.25
C GLY A 61 19.31 -13.05 -7.25
N ASN A 62 19.72 -13.12 -5.99
CA ASN A 62 19.07 -12.38 -4.92
C ASN A 62 20.05 -11.46 -4.20
N GLU A 63 19.53 -10.38 -3.63
CA GLU A 63 20.27 -9.44 -2.81
C GLU A 63 19.73 -9.37 -1.38
N HIS A 64 20.55 -8.84 -0.48
CA HIS A 64 20.29 -8.80 0.95
C HIS A 64 20.42 -7.36 1.46
N CYS A 65 19.42 -6.89 2.20
CA CYS A 65 19.60 -5.72 3.05
C CYS A 65 20.70 -5.98 4.11
N TYR A 66 21.22 -4.91 4.72
CA TYR A 66 22.28 -5.00 5.73
C TYR A 66 21.92 -5.97 6.87
N GLY A 67 22.75 -7.01 7.05
CA GLY A 67 22.58 -8.01 8.11
C GLY A 67 21.38 -8.96 7.95
N CYS A 68 20.62 -8.86 6.86
CA CYS A 68 19.42 -9.66 6.64
C CYS A 68 19.76 -11.08 6.18
N PRO A 69 19.33 -12.14 6.89
CA PRO A 69 19.61 -13.53 6.50
C PRO A 69 18.58 -14.08 5.50
N VAL A 70 17.61 -13.27 5.04
CA VAL A 70 16.52 -13.72 4.15
C VAL A 70 16.89 -13.56 2.68
N GLY A 71 17.33 -12.36 2.28
CA GLY A 71 17.67 -12.05 0.89
C GLY A 71 16.46 -12.07 -0.05
N CYS A 72 15.40 -11.33 0.28
CA CYS A 72 14.14 -11.37 -0.47
C CYS A 72 14.21 -10.71 -1.84
N THR A 73 15.10 -9.72 -2.02
CA THR A 73 15.24 -8.96 -3.26
C THR A 73 15.63 -9.88 -4.41
N GLN A 74 14.85 -9.89 -5.49
CA GLN A 74 15.08 -10.73 -6.67
C GLN A 74 15.59 -9.85 -7.82
N VAL A 75 16.89 -9.86 -8.07
CA VAL A 75 17.48 -9.08 -9.18
C VAL A 75 17.16 -9.75 -10.51
N LYS A 76 16.61 -8.99 -11.45
CA LYS A 76 16.09 -9.48 -12.73
C LYS A 76 16.73 -8.79 -13.91
N LEU A 77 16.81 -9.50 -15.03
CA LEU A 77 17.26 -8.94 -16.32
C LEU A 77 16.14 -9.00 -17.33
N ALA A 78 15.89 -7.88 -17.99
CA ALA A 78 15.02 -7.83 -19.15
C ALA A 78 15.69 -8.51 -20.36
N ARG A 79 15.19 -9.69 -20.75
CA ARG A 79 15.74 -10.59 -21.80
C ARG A 79 14.82 -10.74 -23.02
N GLY A 80 13.73 -9.98 -23.09
CA GLY A 80 12.75 -10.05 -24.17
C GLY A 80 13.21 -9.55 -25.54
N GLY A 81 12.34 -9.74 -26.55
CA GLY A 81 12.60 -9.34 -27.94
C GLY A 81 12.35 -7.86 -28.26
N ASN A 82 11.71 -7.09 -27.37
CA ASN A 82 11.59 -5.64 -27.55
C ASN A 82 12.91 -4.97 -27.13
N LEU A 83 13.67 -4.49 -28.12
CA LEU A 83 14.97 -3.84 -27.94
C LEU A 83 14.92 -2.60 -27.04
N LYS A 84 13.75 -1.96 -26.87
CA LYS A 84 13.58 -0.80 -25.98
C LYS A 84 13.84 -1.17 -24.52
N PHE A 85 13.43 -2.37 -24.12
CA PHE A 85 13.49 -2.82 -22.72
C PHE A 85 14.72 -3.69 -22.43
N GLN A 86 15.23 -4.36 -23.45
CA GLN A 86 16.28 -5.37 -23.34
C GLN A 86 17.54 -4.83 -22.65
N GLY A 87 18.09 -5.62 -21.73
CA GLY A 87 19.33 -5.30 -21.01
C GLY A 87 19.14 -4.48 -19.74
N SER A 88 17.93 -4.01 -19.47
CA SER A 88 17.58 -3.35 -18.21
C SER A 88 17.64 -4.34 -17.05
N MET A 89 18.19 -3.89 -15.93
CA MET A 89 18.32 -4.70 -14.72
C MET A 89 17.73 -3.92 -13.55
N SER A 90 16.84 -4.59 -12.82
CA SER A 90 16.09 -4.06 -11.68
C SER A 90 15.55 -5.21 -10.85
N ASP A 91 14.93 -4.91 -9.73
CA ASP A 91 14.38 -5.85 -8.76
C ASP A 91 12.90 -5.54 -8.43
N PRO A 92 12.01 -5.55 -9.45
CA PRO A 92 10.62 -5.15 -9.26
C PRO A 92 9.95 -6.00 -8.19
N GLU A 93 9.48 -5.32 -7.15
CA GLU A 93 8.71 -5.90 -6.07
C GLU A 93 7.23 -6.06 -6.50
N TYR A 94 6.42 -6.71 -5.66
CA TYR A 94 4.99 -6.92 -5.89
C TYR A 94 4.23 -5.66 -6.29
N GLU A 95 4.46 -4.57 -5.56
CA GLU A 95 3.84 -3.27 -5.78
C GLU A 95 4.22 -2.68 -7.15
N THR A 96 5.46 -2.90 -7.62
CA THR A 96 5.89 -2.49 -8.96
C THR A 96 5.18 -3.29 -10.04
N TYR A 97 5.04 -4.62 -9.88
CA TYR A 97 4.28 -5.46 -10.83
C TYR A 97 2.80 -5.07 -10.92
N TYR A 98 2.21 -4.64 -9.81
CA TYR A 98 0.86 -4.07 -9.79
C TYR A 98 0.83 -2.73 -10.55
N SER A 99 1.59 -1.74 -10.09
CA SER A 99 1.45 -0.33 -10.49
C SER A 99 1.89 -0.09 -11.94
N LEU A 100 3.03 -0.65 -12.35
CA LEU A 100 3.59 -0.53 -13.70
C LEU A 100 3.19 -1.70 -14.61
N GLY A 101 2.42 -2.65 -14.09
CA GLY A 101 1.88 -3.78 -14.83
C GLY A 101 0.35 -3.73 -14.89
N SER A 102 -0.31 -4.42 -13.98
CA SER A 102 -1.76 -4.68 -14.06
C SER A 102 -2.62 -3.42 -14.02
N VAL A 103 -2.25 -2.42 -13.23
CA VAL A 103 -2.97 -1.13 -13.19
C VAL A 103 -2.94 -0.41 -14.53
N CYS A 104 -1.83 -0.53 -15.27
CA CYS A 104 -1.66 0.00 -16.62
C CYS A 104 -2.14 -0.98 -17.71
N GLY A 105 -2.72 -2.14 -17.35
CA GLY A 105 -3.12 -3.18 -18.30
C GLY A 105 -1.96 -3.95 -18.94
N VAL A 106 -0.72 -3.74 -18.50
CA VAL A 106 0.51 -4.28 -19.11
C VAL A 106 0.84 -5.65 -18.52
N LYS A 107 0.99 -6.67 -19.36
CA LYS A 107 1.32 -8.06 -18.96
C LYS A 107 2.80 -8.46 -19.16
N SER A 108 3.65 -7.52 -19.56
CA SER A 108 5.04 -7.78 -19.97
C SER A 108 6.04 -7.64 -18.81
N GLN A 109 6.69 -8.74 -18.40
CA GLN A 109 7.83 -8.71 -17.45
C GLN A 109 8.89 -7.70 -17.86
N GLU A 110 9.22 -7.68 -19.14
CA GLU A 110 10.34 -6.93 -19.70
C GLU A 110 10.07 -5.43 -19.62
N ALA A 111 8.81 -5.04 -19.87
CA ALA A 111 8.39 -3.66 -19.71
C ALA A 111 8.42 -3.23 -18.25
N VAL A 112 7.92 -4.07 -17.32
CA VAL A 112 7.93 -3.75 -15.89
C VAL A 112 9.36 -3.66 -15.34
N ILE A 113 10.26 -4.58 -15.69
CA ILE A 113 11.67 -4.53 -15.27
C ILE A 113 12.35 -3.25 -15.78
N HIS A 114 12.07 -2.84 -17.02
CA HIS A 114 12.61 -1.60 -17.57
C HIS A 114 11.99 -0.35 -16.92
N ALA A 115 10.68 -0.38 -16.66
CA ALA A 115 9.97 0.71 -15.99
C ALA A 115 10.48 0.92 -14.56
N ASP A 116 10.64 -0.16 -13.80
CA ASP A 116 11.26 -0.17 -12.47
C ASP A 116 12.67 0.40 -12.49
N HIS A 117 13.50 -0.04 -13.45
CA HIS A 117 14.85 0.48 -13.65
C HIS A 117 14.87 2.01 -13.87
N LEU A 118 13.89 2.55 -14.60
CA LEU A 118 13.77 3.99 -14.80
C LEU A 118 13.31 4.71 -13.53
N CYS A 119 12.33 4.16 -12.81
CA CYS A 119 11.87 4.70 -11.53
C CYS A 119 13.02 4.78 -10.52
N ASP A 120 13.79 3.71 -10.34
CA ASP A 120 14.96 3.70 -9.46
C ASP A 120 16.02 4.71 -9.89
N LYS A 121 16.32 4.75 -11.19
CA LYS A 121 17.33 5.66 -11.74
C LYS A 121 16.94 7.12 -11.57
N TYR A 122 15.65 7.45 -11.66
CA TYR A 122 15.15 8.82 -11.54
C TYR A 122 14.68 9.17 -10.12
N GLY A 123 14.63 8.22 -9.20
CA GLY A 123 14.17 8.42 -7.82
C GLY A 123 12.67 8.66 -7.74
N LEU A 124 11.87 7.85 -8.44
CA LEU A 124 10.42 7.93 -8.47
C LEU A 124 9.79 6.73 -7.75
N ASP A 125 8.70 6.99 -7.02
CA ASP A 125 7.87 5.92 -6.45
C ASP A 125 7.10 5.19 -7.55
N THR A 126 7.33 3.88 -7.67
CA THR A 126 6.69 3.04 -8.70
C THR A 126 5.17 3.01 -8.54
N ILE A 127 4.67 2.99 -7.29
CA ILE A 127 3.23 2.99 -6.99
C ILE A 127 2.58 4.25 -7.52
N SER A 128 3.00 5.41 -7.01
CA SER A 128 2.38 6.70 -7.38
C SER A 128 2.49 7.00 -8.86
N VAL A 129 3.63 6.69 -9.50
CA VAL A 129 3.80 6.86 -10.94
C VAL A 129 2.88 5.93 -11.72
N GLY A 130 2.86 4.63 -11.41
CA GLY A 130 2.06 3.65 -12.12
C GLY A 130 0.56 3.88 -11.98
N VAL A 131 0.09 4.24 -10.78
CA VAL A 131 -1.33 4.57 -10.54
C VAL A 131 -1.73 5.85 -11.26
N THR A 132 -0.88 6.88 -11.27
CA THR A 132 -1.13 8.12 -12.02
C THR A 132 -1.21 7.84 -13.53
N ILE A 133 -0.32 7.01 -14.06
CA ILE A 133 -0.35 6.58 -15.47
C ILE A 133 -1.63 5.78 -15.76
N GLY A 134 -1.98 4.79 -14.93
CA GLY A 134 -3.19 3.99 -15.10
C GLY A 134 -4.47 4.82 -15.04
N PHE A 135 -4.54 5.80 -14.14
CA PHE A 135 -5.64 6.77 -14.09
C PHE A 135 -5.72 7.59 -15.38
N ALA A 136 -4.60 8.14 -15.87
CA ALA A 136 -4.56 8.86 -17.13
C ALA A 136 -4.94 7.97 -18.34
N MET A 137 -4.60 6.67 -18.33
CA MET A 137 -5.05 5.72 -19.36
C MET A 137 -6.57 5.57 -19.35
N GLU A 138 -7.19 5.46 -18.17
CA GLU A 138 -8.65 5.41 -18.06
C GLU A 138 -9.30 6.70 -18.53
N LEU A 139 -8.74 7.86 -18.17
CA LEU A 139 -9.24 9.15 -18.63
C LEU A 139 -9.17 9.28 -20.15
N PHE A 140 -8.09 8.81 -20.77
CA PHE A 140 -7.93 8.80 -22.21
C PHE A 140 -8.98 7.91 -22.89
N GLU A 141 -9.19 6.69 -22.40
CA GLU A 141 -10.22 5.78 -22.93
C GLU A 141 -11.65 6.33 -22.76
N ASN A 142 -11.90 7.06 -21.68
CA ASN A 142 -13.18 7.73 -21.43
C ASN A 142 -13.34 9.06 -22.18
N GLY A 143 -12.34 9.48 -22.97
CA GLY A 143 -12.37 10.73 -23.73
C GLY A 143 -12.23 12.01 -22.89
N LEU A 144 -11.77 11.88 -21.64
CA LEU A 144 -11.49 13.00 -20.72
C LEU A 144 -10.08 13.57 -20.91
N LEU A 145 -9.17 12.80 -21.50
CA LEU A 145 -7.88 13.28 -22.02
C LEU A 145 -7.85 13.18 -23.55
N SER A 146 -7.40 14.24 -24.21
CA SER A 146 -7.21 14.25 -25.66
C SER A 146 -5.85 13.69 -26.07
N LYS A 147 -5.73 13.30 -27.35
CA LYS A 147 -4.47 12.83 -27.92
C LYS A 147 -3.36 13.88 -27.87
N GLU A 148 -3.72 15.16 -27.97
CA GLU A 148 -2.80 16.28 -27.88
C GLU A 148 -2.26 16.45 -26.45
N GLN A 149 -3.09 16.26 -25.42
CA GLN A 149 -2.68 16.35 -24.02
C GLN A 149 -1.70 15.24 -23.60
N VAL A 150 -1.73 14.10 -24.30
CA VAL A 150 -0.82 12.97 -24.07
C VAL A 150 0.31 12.90 -25.09
N ASN A 151 0.74 14.05 -25.63
CA ASN A 151 1.86 14.17 -26.57
C ASN A 151 1.73 13.26 -27.82
N GLY A 152 0.50 12.97 -28.25
CA GLY A 152 0.22 12.11 -29.41
C GLY A 152 0.30 10.61 -29.13
N LEU A 153 0.63 10.20 -27.90
CA LEU A 153 0.74 8.80 -27.51
C LEU A 153 -0.64 8.10 -27.54
N ASP A 154 -0.62 6.80 -27.80
CA ASP A 154 -1.79 5.95 -27.65
C ASP A 154 -1.88 5.48 -26.19
N PHE A 155 -2.51 6.30 -25.35
CA PHE A 155 -2.54 6.11 -23.90
C PHE A 155 -3.67 5.16 -23.44
N ARG A 156 -3.94 4.09 -24.21
CA ARG A 156 -4.89 3.04 -23.81
C ARG A 156 -4.24 2.01 -22.91
N PHE A 157 -5.04 1.31 -22.10
CA PHE A 157 -4.54 0.22 -21.27
C PHE A 157 -3.83 -0.86 -22.11
N GLY A 158 -2.78 -1.43 -21.51
CA GLY A 158 -1.94 -2.44 -22.15
C GLY A 158 -0.85 -1.90 -23.06
N ASN A 159 -0.79 -0.58 -23.29
CA ASN A 159 0.32 0.00 -24.05
C ASN A 159 1.58 0.18 -23.19
N ALA A 160 2.43 -0.85 -23.20
CA ALA A 160 3.69 -0.87 -22.47
C ALA A 160 4.67 0.24 -22.88
N ASP A 161 4.73 0.60 -24.17
CA ASP A 161 5.64 1.64 -24.64
C ASP A 161 5.23 3.01 -24.11
N ALA A 162 3.93 3.32 -24.14
CA ALA A 162 3.38 4.58 -23.61
C ALA A 162 3.56 4.70 -22.09
N MET A 163 3.37 3.60 -21.34
CA MET A 163 3.63 3.56 -19.90
C MET A 163 5.10 3.89 -19.60
N VAL A 164 6.04 3.26 -20.30
CA VAL A 164 7.47 3.51 -20.12
C VAL A 164 7.86 4.94 -20.50
N ASP A 165 7.33 5.46 -21.61
CA ASP A 165 7.65 6.82 -22.06
C ASP A 165 7.15 7.86 -21.05
N ALA A 166 5.95 7.66 -20.49
CA ALA A 166 5.39 8.56 -19.48
C ALA A 166 6.26 8.70 -18.23
N ILE A 167 6.98 7.64 -17.80
CA ILE A 167 7.89 7.71 -16.65
C ILE A 167 8.99 8.74 -16.88
N THR A 168 9.57 8.76 -18.09
CA THR A 168 10.62 9.72 -18.45
C THR A 168 10.04 11.13 -18.56
N GLU A 169 8.86 11.28 -19.16
CA GLU A 169 8.17 12.57 -19.24
C GLU A 169 7.90 13.16 -17.84
N ILE A 170 7.43 12.33 -16.90
CA ILE A 170 7.19 12.69 -15.50
C ILE A 170 8.50 13.09 -14.80
N ALA A 171 9.55 12.27 -14.93
CA ALA A 171 10.84 12.49 -14.25
C ALA A 171 11.44 13.86 -14.57
N PHE A 172 11.34 14.29 -15.83
CA PHE A 172 11.90 15.56 -16.31
C PHE A 172 10.88 16.69 -16.33
N ARG A 173 9.62 16.44 -15.95
CA ARG A 173 8.51 17.40 -16.03
C ARG A 173 8.44 18.06 -17.41
N ASN A 174 8.54 17.25 -18.47
CA ASN A 174 8.50 17.74 -19.84
C ASN A 174 7.16 18.43 -20.12
N GLU A 175 7.19 19.51 -20.91
CA GLU A 175 6.00 20.24 -21.35
C GLU A 175 4.99 19.28 -22.01
N GLY A 176 3.72 19.40 -21.65
CA GLY A 176 2.66 18.47 -22.07
C GLY A 176 2.47 17.34 -21.06
N LEU A 177 2.70 16.09 -21.47
CA LEU A 177 2.40 14.91 -20.66
C LEU A 177 3.12 14.90 -19.30
N GLY A 178 4.39 15.30 -19.26
CA GLY A 178 5.17 15.32 -18.03
C GLY A 178 4.58 16.27 -16.98
N GLU A 179 4.37 17.54 -17.36
CA GLU A 179 3.74 18.55 -16.49
C GLU A 179 2.31 18.17 -16.07
N LEU A 180 1.58 17.47 -16.95
CA LEU A 180 0.23 17.01 -16.65
C LEU A 180 0.22 15.97 -15.53
N LEU A 181 1.11 14.98 -15.58
CA LEU A 181 1.09 13.81 -14.68
C LEU A 181 1.98 13.96 -13.43
N CYS A 182 2.99 14.83 -13.44
CA CYS A 182 4.05 14.84 -12.41
C CYS A 182 3.63 15.25 -10.98
N ASP A 183 2.40 15.74 -10.78
CA ASP A 183 1.88 16.13 -9.47
C ASP A 183 0.93 15.08 -8.85
N GLY A 184 0.79 13.91 -9.48
CA GLY A 184 0.04 12.77 -8.97
C GLY A 184 -1.46 12.80 -9.29
N THR A 185 -2.13 11.72 -8.89
CA THR A 185 -3.51 11.36 -9.26
C THR A 185 -4.54 12.36 -8.72
N LYS A 186 -4.38 12.80 -7.46
CA LYS A 186 -5.29 13.80 -6.85
C LYS A 186 -5.26 15.11 -7.63
N VAL A 187 -4.07 15.64 -7.89
CA VAL A 187 -3.89 16.92 -8.59
C VAL A 187 -4.32 16.80 -10.04
N LEU A 188 -4.03 15.67 -10.70
CA LEU A 188 -4.51 15.42 -12.06
C LEU A 188 -6.04 15.42 -12.13
N ALA A 189 -6.72 14.75 -11.19
CA ALA A 189 -8.18 14.75 -11.15
C ALA A 189 -8.76 16.17 -10.97
N GLU A 190 -8.16 16.97 -10.08
CA GLU A 190 -8.55 18.37 -9.88
C GLU A 190 -8.33 19.24 -11.15
N LYS A 191 -7.23 19.01 -11.87
CA LYS A 191 -6.92 19.72 -13.14
C LYS A 191 -7.90 19.35 -14.26
N ILE A 192 -8.31 18.08 -14.35
CA ILE A 192 -9.22 17.59 -15.39
C ILE A 192 -10.69 17.91 -15.07
N GLY A 193 -11.08 17.81 -13.79
CA GLY A 193 -12.46 17.98 -13.35
C GLY A 193 -13.40 16.99 -14.04
N ASN A 194 -14.61 17.45 -14.39
CA ASN A 194 -15.61 16.69 -15.17
C ASN A 194 -15.99 15.32 -14.55
N GLY A 195 -15.91 15.20 -13.23
CA GLY A 195 -16.22 13.95 -12.53
C GLY A 195 -15.14 12.88 -12.68
N SER A 196 -13.90 13.27 -13.02
CA SER A 196 -12.75 12.37 -13.07
C SER A 196 -12.33 11.87 -11.68
N GLU A 197 -12.71 12.59 -10.62
CA GLU A 197 -12.37 12.31 -9.23
C GLU A 197 -12.82 10.91 -8.77
N LYS A 198 -13.90 10.37 -9.34
CA LYS A 198 -14.38 9.01 -9.04
C LYS A 198 -13.45 7.90 -9.53
N TYR A 199 -12.57 8.20 -10.49
CA TYR A 199 -11.55 7.29 -11.02
C TYR A 199 -10.18 7.50 -10.36
N ALA A 200 -10.02 8.53 -9.52
CA ALA A 200 -8.77 8.87 -8.88
C ALA A 200 -8.54 8.01 -7.63
N MET A 201 -7.76 6.93 -7.75
CA MET A 201 -7.56 5.95 -6.68
C MET A 201 -6.50 6.41 -5.67
N HIS A 202 -6.91 7.28 -4.75
CA HIS A 202 -6.04 7.79 -3.67
C HIS A 202 -6.78 7.93 -2.33
N VAL A 203 -6.05 7.93 -1.21
CA VAL A 203 -6.53 8.47 0.08
C VAL A 203 -5.58 9.55 0.55
N LYS A 204 -6.12 10.72 0.91
CA LYS A 204 -5.34 11.91 1.35
C LYS A 204 -4.26 12.36 0.35
N GLY A 205 -4.48 12.06 -0.93
CA GLY A 205 -3.56 12.40 -2.02
C GLY A 205 -2.48 11.37 -2.32
N LEU A 206 -2.35 10.30 -1.51
CA LEU A 206 -1.46 9.18 -1.81
C LEU A 206 -2.19 8.08 -2.57
N GLU A 207 -1.60 7.67 -3.69
CA GLU A 207 -2.10 6.62 -4.59
C GLU A 207 -2.28 5.27 -3.89
N PHE A 208 -3.26 4.49 -4.33
CA PHE A 208 -3.53 3.18 -3.76
C PHE A 208 -2.39 2.17 -4.05
N PRO A 209 -2.11 1.25 -3.11
CA PRO A 209 -1.20 0.13 -3.33
C PRO A 209 -1.96 -1.12 -3.82
N ALA A 210 -1.23 -2.21 -4.06
CA ALA A 210 -1.63 -3.37 -4.84
C ALA A 210 -2.77 -4.28 -4.32
N TYR A 211 -3.60 -3.81 -3.38
CA TYR A 211 -4.71 -4.59 -2.85
C TYR A 211 -6.03 -3.84 -3.04
N ASP A 212 -7.00 -4.48 -3.68
CA ASP A 212 -8.33 -3.91 -3.82
C ASP A 212 -9.07 -3.93 -2.46
N PRO A 213 -9.43 -2.77 -1.87
CA PRO A 213 -10.12 -2.71 -0.58
C PRO A 213 -11.41 -3.54 -0.52
N ARG A 214 -12.07 -3.72 -1.66
CA ARG A 214 -13.31 -4.52 -1.76
C ARG A 214 -13.04 -6.00 -1.48
N GLY A 215 -11.82 -6.48 -1.72
CA GLY A 215 -11.42 -7.86 -1.46
C GLY A 215 -10.91 -8.12 -0.04
N ALA A 216 -10.47 -7.10 0.71
CA ALA A 216 -9.96 -7.26 2.07
C ALA A 216 -10.21 -5.98 2.89
N LYS A 217 -11.24 -6.02 3.74
CA LYS A 217 -11.81 -4.80 4.33
C LYS A 217 -10.90 -4.15 5.37
N ALA A 218 -10.24 -4.88 6.28
CA ALA A 218 -9.29 -4.26 7.21
C ALA A 218 -8.03 -3.75 6.49
N HIS A 219 -7.56 -4.48 5.48
CA HIS A 219 -6.42 -4.08 4.68
C HIS A 219 -6.70 -2.78 3.92
N GLY A 220 -7.85 -2.69 3.25
CA GLY A 220 -8.30 -1.47 2.58
C GLY A 220 -8.64 -0.33 3.55
N PHE A 221 -9.21 -0.65 4.72
CA PHE A 221 -9.50 0.35 5.75
C PHE A 221 -8.24 0.96 6.39
N ASN A 222 -7.11 0.25 6.35
CA ASN A 222 -5.83 0.83 6.70
C ASN A 222 -5.46 2.03 5.81
N TYR A 223 -5.85 2.03 4.52
CA TYR A 223 -5.61 3.18 3.61
C TYR A 223 -6.36 4.42 4.08
N VAL A 224 -7.55 4.20 4.65
CA VAL A 224 -8.42 5.25 5.15
C VAL A 224 -7.81 5.94 6.36
N THR A 225 -7.24 5.19 7.29
CA THR A 225 -6.86 5.69 8.62
C THR A 225 -5.36 5.89 8.82
N SER A 226 -4.52 5.39 7.91
CA SER A 226 -3.08 5.64 7.95
C SER A 226 -2.81 7.14 7.87
N TYR A 227 -1.88 7.61 8.70
CA TYR A 227 -1.53 9.02 8.79
C TYR A 227 -0.68 9.51 7.61
N THR A 228 -0.23 8.62 6.72
CA THR A 228 0.51 8.94 5.49
C THR A 228 -0.35 8.95 4.22
N GLY A 229 -1.63 8.54 4.30
CA GLY A 229 -2.48 8.32 3.12
C GLY A 229 -2.67 6.83 2.84
N ALA A 230 -2.96 6.44 1.59
CA ALA A 230 -3.20 5.05 1.18
C ALA A 230 -1.95 4.15 1.26
N ASP A 231 -1.47 3.89 2.46
CA ASP A 231 -0.24 3.14 2.75
C ASP A 231 -0.60 1.77 3.33
N HIS A 232 -0.32 0.68 2.60
CA HIS A 232 -0.58 -0.69 3.04
C HIS A 232 0.37 -1.16 4.15
N ASN A 233 1.56 -0.57 4.24
CA ASN A 233 2.63 -1.03 5.10
C ASN A 233 2.36 -0.69 6.56
N ARG A 234 1.78 0.50 6.84
CA ARG A 234 1.58 1.01 8.21
C ARG A 234 0.70 0.13 9.09
N GLY A 235 -0.27 -0.57 8.52
CA GLY A 235 -1.24 -1.40 9.25
C GLY A 235 -1.59 -2.65 8.48
N TYR A 236 -0.58 -3.23 7.80
CA TYR A 236 -0.73 -4.44 6.99
C TYR A 236 -1.56 -5.48 7.75
N ALA A 237 -2.57 -6.05 7.08
CA ALA A 237 -3.49 -7.00 7.68
C ALA A 237 -3.18 -8.46 7.27
N PRO A 238 -2.16 -9.12 7.88
CA PRO A 238 -1.80 -10.49 7.53
C PRO A 238 -2.93 -11.49 7.80
N GLN A 239 -3.91 -11.13 8.63
CA GLN A 239 -5.08 -11.96 8.94
C GLN A 239 -5.97 -12.13 7.70
N GLU A 240 -6.10 -11.09 6.88
CA GLU A 240 -6.90 -11.14 5.65
C GLU A 240 -6.09 -11.62 4.45
N ILE A 241 -4.81 -11.23 4.36
CA ILE A 241 -3.98 -11.51 3.18
C ILE A 241 -3.30 -12.87 3.24
N PHE A 242 -2.82 -13.28 4.41
CA PHE A 242 -2.04 -14.51 4.59
C PHE A 242 -2.72 -15.52 5.53
N GLY A 243 -3.95 -15.25 5.96
CA GLY A 243 -4.72 -16.14 6.83
C GLY A 243 -4.14 -16.26 8.25
N SER A 244 -3.40 -15.26 8.72
CA SER A 244 -2.88 -15.24 10.09
C SER A 244 -4.02 -15.25 11.12
N ASP A 245 -3.84 -16.01 12.19
CA ASP A 245 -4.75 -16.07 13.33
C ASP A 245 -4.28 -15.19 14.51
N ILE A 246 -3.28 -14.33 14.31
CA ILE A 246 -2.74 -13.44 15.34
C ILE A 246 -3.25 -12.01 15.09
N PRO A 247 -3.86 -11.33 16.07
CA PRO A 247 -4.21 -11.82 17.40
C PRO A 247 -5.47 -12.70 17.38
N LYS A 248 -6.23 -12.67 16.28
CA LYS A 248 -7.32 -13.60 15.95
C LYS A 248 -7.53 -13.62 14.44
N ALA A 249 -8.06 -14.72 13.92
CA ALA A 249 -8.46 -14.83 12.51
C ALA A 249 -9.68 -13.94 12.20
N TYR A 250 -9.78 -13.50 10.96
CA TYR A 250 -10.87 -12.67 10.48
C TYR A 250 -11.29 -13.05 9.06
N ASP A 251 -12.59 -13.00 8.79
CA ASP A 251 -13.11 -13.06 7.43
C ASP A 251 -12.89 -11.71 6.73
N ARG A 252 -12.19 -11.73 5.59
CA ARG A 252 -11.84 -10.53 4.80
C ARG A 252 -13.05 -9.78 4.22
N PHE A 253 -14.24 -10.38 4.20
CA PHE A 253 -15.46 -9.77 3.68
C PHE A 253 -16.38 -9.16 4.75
N THR A 254 -16.05 -9.28 6.03
CA THR A 254 -16.85 -8.70 7.12
C THR A 254 -16.37 -7.29 7.48
N ALA A 255 -17.27 -6.36 7.83
CA ALA A 255 -16.88 -5.02 8.29
C ALA A 255 -16.70 -4.95 9.83
N GLU A 256 -17.41 -5.79 10.57
CA GLU A 256 -17.42 -5.78 12.04
C GLU A 256 -16.03 -6.09 12.62
N GLY A 257 -15.59 -5.27 13.59
CA GLY A 257 -14.32 -5.45 14.28
C GLY A 257 -13.07 -5.09 13.45
N LYS A 258 -13.24 -4.67 12.19
CA LYS A 258 -12.12 -4.26 11.34
C LYS A 258 -11.46 -2.97 11.82
N GLY A 259 -12.23 -2.05 12.42
CA GLY A 259 -11.67 -0.85 13.04
C GLY A 259 -10.67 -1.18 14.14
N TRP A 260 -11.03 -2.08 15.07
CA TRP A 260 -10.10 -2.54 16.10
C TRP A 260 -8.89 -3.30 15.51
N LEU A 261 -9.10 -4.17 14.53
CA LEU A 261 -8.02 -4.93 13.91
C LEU A 261 -6.99 -4.01 13.24
N THR A 262 -7.46 -3.03 12.48
CA THR A 262 -6.59 -2.06 11.81
C THR A 262 -5.81 -1.22 12.83
N MET A 263 -6.44 -0.78 13.93
CA MET A 263 -5.72 -0.13 15.04
C MET A 263 -4.62 -1.02 15.61
N TYR A 264 -4.94 -2.29 15.92
CA TYR A 264 -3.97 -3.25 16.45
C TYR A 264 -2.78 -3.44 15.51
N ASN A 265 -3.04 -3.68 14.22
CA ASN A 265 -1.99 -3.89 13.23
C ASN A 265 -1.14 -2.63 13.05
N GLN A 266 -1.74 -1.43 13.07
CA GLN A 266 -1.00 -0.17 12.97
C GLN A 266 -0.07 0.06 14.16
N ASP A 267 -0.53 -0.22 15.37
CA ASP A 267 0.29 -0.03 16.58
C ASP A 267 1.40 -1.07 16.67
N LEU A 268 1.09 -2.34 16.40
CA LEU A 268 2.07 -3.40 16.41
C LEU A 268 3.16 -3.15 15.36
N ARG A 269 2.77 -2.91 14.10
CA ARG A 269 3.70 -2.71 12.99
C ARG A 269 4.63 -1.54 13.26
N LEU A 270 4.08 -0.40 13.66
CA LEU A 270 4.89 0.79 13.90
C LEU A 270 5.89 0.57 15.04
N ALA A 271 5.46 -0.04 16.14
CA ALA A 271 6.32 -0.27 17.30
C ALA A 271 7.39 -1.34 17.07
N THR A 272 7.12 -2.32 16.19
CA THR A 272 8.01 -3.46 15.96
C THR A 272 8.83 -3.37 14.68
N ALA A 273 8.46 -2.51 13.73
CA ALA A 273 9.21 -2.24 12.51
C ALA A 273 9.75 -0.80 12.49
N ASP A 274 8.88 0.20 12.40
CA ASP A 274 9.32 1.57 12.09
C ASP A 274 10.16 2.21 13.20
N CYS A 275 9.76 2.07 14.47
CA CYS A 275 10.49 2.61 15.62
C CYS A 275 11.91 2.02 15.78
N PRO A 276 12.10 0.69 15.82
CA PRO A 276 13.42 0.07 15.90
C PRO A 276 14.11 -0.05 14.54
N THR A 277 13.48 0.40 13.45
CA THR A 277 13.94 0.24 12.05
C THR A 277 14.19 -1.22 11.64
N MET A 278 13.34 -2.13 12.12
CA MET A 278 13.38 -3.55 11.75
C MET A 278 12.48 -3.82 10.53
N CYS A 279 12.87 -4.79 9.69
CA CYS A 279 12.09 -5.16 8.52
C CYS A 279 10.72 -5.74 8.93
N GLY A 280 9.65 -5.19 8.36
CA GLY A 280 8.28 -5.62 8.67
C GLY A 280 7.93 -7.04 8.20
N PHE A 281 8.63 -7.58 7.20
CA PHE A 281 8.46 -8.99 6.80
C PHE A 281 8.80 -9.98 7.90
N LEU A 282 9.60 -9.60 8.91
CA LEU A 282 9.81 -10.44 10.09
C LEU A 282 8.47 -10.73 10.78
N ILE A 283 7.63 -9.72 10.94
CA ILE A 283 6.31 -9.83 11.57
C ILE A 283 5.39 -10.62 10.65
N ASP A 284 5.29 -10.21 9.38
CA ASP A 284 4.32 -10.78 8.44
C ASP A 284 4.57 -12.25 8.11
N MET A 285 5.85 -12.67 8.09
CA MET A 285 6.25 -13.97 7.55
C MET A 285 6.79 -14.95 8.60
N ALA A 286 7.14 -14.53 9.82
CA ALA A 286 7.86 -15.43 10.73
C ALA A 286 7.57 -15.31 12.22
N VAL A 287 7.50 -14.09 12.77
CA VAL A 287 7.55 -13.90 14.23
C VAL A 287 6.34 -13.16 14.79
N ALA A 288 5.20 -13.11 14.07
CA ALA A 288 3.97 -12.45 14.50
C ALA A 288 3.59 -12.78 15.97
N SER A 289 3.61 -14.06 16.35
CA SER A 289 3.20 -14.52 17.69
C SER A 289 4.12 -14.07 18.84
N ILE A 290 5.35 -13.68 18.52
CA ILE A 290 6.35 -13.21 19.50
C ILE A 290 6.79 -11.76 19.22
N ALA A 291 6.15 -11.04 18.30
CA ALA A 291 6.64 -9.77 17.77
C ALA A 291 6.88 -8.73 18.87
N GLU A 292 5.94 -8.60 19.81
CA GLU A 292 6.06 -7.68 20.95
C GLU A 292 7.24 -8.05 21.86
N GLN A 293 7.30 -9.30 22.35
CA GLN A 293 8.36 -9.74 23.26
C GLN A 293 9.73 -9.68 22.59
N ASN A 294 9.82 -10.15 21.34
CA ASN A 294 11.05 -10.14 20.57
C ASN A 294 11.58 -8.72 20.37
N THR A 295 10.70 -7.75 20.08
CA THR A 295 11.09 -6.35 19.93
C THR A 295 11.58 -5.76 21.25
N ALA A 296 10.84 -5.98 22.34
CA ALA A 296 11.21 -5.49 23.66
C ALA A 296 12.60 -6.00 24.09
N ASP A 297 12.84 -7.31 23.94
CA ASP A 297 14.12 -7.93 24.28
C ASP A 297 15.27 -7.38 23.44
N MET A 298 15.06 -7.26 22.12
CA MET A 298 16.10 -6.78 21.19
C MET A 298 16.48 -5.33 21.44
N VAL A 299 15.50 -4.44 21.60
CA VAL A 299 15.75 -3.02 21.86
C VAL A 299 16.40 -2.83 23.23
N SER A 300 15.95 -3.59 24.25
CA SER A 300 16.55 -3.53 25.57
C SER A 300 18.01 -3.94 25.56
N ALA A 301 18.32 -5.07 24.89
CA ALA A 301 19.68 -5.56 24.75
C ALA A 301 20.59 -4.60 23.96
N ALA A 302 20.05 -3.93 22.92
CA ALA A 302 20.82 -3.01 22.09
C ALA A 302 21.09 -1.66 22.74
N THR A 303 20.14 -1.15 23.55
CA THR A 303 20.18 0.22 24.09
C THR A 303 20.57 0.30 25.56
N GLY A 304 20.40 -0.79 26.32
CA GLY A 304 20.52 -0.80 27.77
C GLY A 304 19.32 -0.20 28.52
N LEU A 305 18.27 0.21 27.81
CA LEU A 305 16.98 0.60 28.42
C LEU A 305 16.16 -0.66 28.71
N GLU A 306 15.26 -0.60 29.70
CA GLU A 306 14.35 -1.72 29.98
C GLU A 306 13.00 -1.48 29.28
N PHE A 307 12.70 -2.35 28.31
CA PHE A 307 11.37 -2.45 27.69
C PHE A 307 10.76 -3.82 27.99
N LYS A 308 9.45 -3.83 28.20
CA LYS A 308 8.63 -5.03 28.36
C LYS A 308 7.71 -5.21 27.15
N LYS A 309 7.16 -6.41 27.01
CA LYS A 309 6.18 -6.73 25.97
C LYS A 309 5.03 -5.71 25.95
N GLU A 310 4.51 -5.36 27.13
CA GLU A 310 3.36 -4.48 27.29
C GLU A 310 3.63 -3.04 26.83
N ASP A 311 4.90 -2.62 26.78
CA ASP A 311 5.28 -1.28 26.32
C ASP A 311 5.11 -1.11 24.81
N ILE A 312 5.19 -2.20 24.04
CA ILE A 312 5.22 -2.16 22.56
C ILE A 312 3.94 -1.54 22.00
N MET A 313 2.78 -2.03 22.40
CA MET A 313 1.50 -1.49 21.92
C MET A 313 1.28 -0.05 22.38
N VAL A 314 1.77 0.32 23.57
CA VAL A 314 1.71 1.70 24.09
C VAL A 314 2.57 2.64 23.25
N ILE A 315 3.76 2.20 22.83
CA ILE A 315 4.63 2.95 21.91
C ILE A 315 3.95 3.16 20.56
N GLY A 316 3.36 2.10 19.99
CA GLY A 316 2.60 2.17 18.74
C GLY A 316 1.47 3.20 18.83
N ALA A 317 0.65 3.09 19.87
CA ALA A 317 -0.45 4.01 20.13
C ALA A 317 0.03 5.46 20.29
N ARG A 318 1.16 5.68 21.00
CA ARG A 318 1.74 7.02 21.19
C ARG A 318 2.07 7.68 19.86
N VAL A 319 2.81 7.00 18.98
CA VAL A 319 3.24 7.59 17.71
C VAL A 319 2.05 7.82 16.78
N ASN A 320 1.11 6.88 16.68
CA ASN A 320 -0.10 7.08 15.88
C ASN A 320 -0.93 8.28 16.36
N ASN A 321 -1.02 8.51 17.67
CA ASN A 321 -1.72 9.68 18.22
C ASN A 321 -0.96 10.99 17.95
N VAL A 322 0.37 11.00 18.01
CA VAL A 322 1.19 12.16 17.63
C VAL A 322 1.03 12.49 16.15
N ALA A 323 1.10 11.48 15.28
CA ALA A 323 0.92 11.66 13.84
C ALA A 323 -0.49 12.17 13.50
N ARG A 324 -1.54 11.61 14.15
CA ARG A 324 -2.91 12.12 14.01
C ARG A 324 -3.00 13.58 14.45
N ALA A 325 -2.43 13.94 15.60
CA ALA A 325 -2.44 15.31 16.09
C ALA A 325 -1.74 16.26 15.11
N PHE A 326 -0.58 15.89 14.57
CA PHE A 326 0.09 16.66 13.53
C PHE A 326 -0.82 16.91 12.34
N ASN A 327 -1.42 15.85 11.78
CA ASN A 327 -2.32 15.97 10.63
C ASN A 327 -3.54 16.86 10.92
N LEU A 328 -4.16 16.73 12.09
CA LEU A 328 -5.28 17.59 12.50
C LEU A 328 -4.84 19.07 12.53
N THR A 329 -3.63 19.36 13.03
CA THR A 329 -3.09 20.74 13.01
C THR A 329 -2.74 21.24 11.61
N ALA A 330 -2.55 20.33 10.65
CA ALA A 330 -2.35 20.64 9.24
C ALA A 330 -3.66 20.76 8.43
N GLY A 331 -4.81 20.59 9.09
CA GLY A 331 -6.13 20.76 8.48
C GLY A 331 -6.86 19.47 8.12
N LEU A 332 -6.32 18.31 8.47
CA LEU A 332 -7.03 17.04 8.31
C LEU A 332 -8.29 17.01 9.20
N THR A 333 -9.35 16.41 8.68
CA THR A 333 -10.64 16.23 9.34
C THR A 333 -11.14 14.79 9.14
N LYS A 334 -12.23 14.43 9.82
CA LYS A 334 -12.93 13.16 9.57
C LYS A 334 -13.33 12.96 8.10
N ALA A 335 -13.59 14.04 7.35
CA ALA A 335 -13.98 13.93 5.94
C ALA A 335 -12.86 13.36 5.05
N ASP A 336 -11.60 13.48 5.48
CA ASP A 336 -10.44 12.94 4.77
C ASP A 336 -10.23 11.44 5.03
N ASP A 337 -10.91 10.88 6.03
CA ASP A 337 -10.94 9.45 6.32
C ASP A 337 -12.04 8.79 5.47
N THR A 338 -11.84 8.76 4.15
CA THR A 338 -12.76 8.18 3.15
C THR A 338 -12.04 7.31 2.11
N LEU A 339 -12.82 6.58 1.32
CA LEU A 339 -12.39 5.87 0.11
C LEU A 339 -12.91 6.60 -1.16
N PRO A 340 -12.31 6.36 -2.34
CA PRO A 340 -12.84 6.79 -3.63
C PRO A 340 -14.25 6.23 -3.91
N GLU A 341 -15.06 6.98 -4.64
CA GLU A 341 -16.46 6.62 -4.95
C GLU A 341 -16.57 5.22 -5.57
N ARG A 342 -15.74 4.89 -6.57
CA ARG A 342 -15.68 3.55 -7.20
C ARG A 342 -15.64 2.41 -6.19
N VAL A 343 -14.81 2.51 -5.16
CA VAL A 343 -14.63 1.45 -4.15
C VAL A 343 -15.91 1.27 -3.32
N MET A 344 -16.64 2.38 -3.09
CA MET A 344 -17.86 2.40 -2.29
C MET A 344 -19.12 2.04 -3.07
N THR A 345 -19.13 2.24 -4.40
CA THR A 345 -20.34 2.08 -5.22
C THR A 345 -20.26 0.94 -6.24
N GLU A 346 -19.06 0.53 -6.67
CA GLU A 346 -18.87 -0.51 -7.68
C GLU A 346 -18.40 -1.83 -7.05
N THR A 347 -19.06 -2.93 -7.40
CA THR A 347 -18.65 -4.28 -6.96
C THR A 347 -17.57 -4.86 -7.86
N ILE A 348 -16.67 -5.68 -7.29
CA ILE A 348 -15.80 -6.56 -8.08
C ILE A 348 -16.67 -7.51 -8.92
N LYS A 349 -16.41 -7.62 -10.23
CA LYS A 349 -17.30 -8.34 -11.16
C LYS A 349 -17.00 -9.83 -11.26
N GLU A 350 -15.74 -10.24 -11.15
CA GLU A 350 -15.29 -11.63 -11.32
C GLU A 350 -14.25 -12.06 -10.27
N GLY A 351 -13.86 -13.34 -10.30
CA GLY A 351 -12.88 -13.91 -9.36
C GLY A 351 -13.44 -14.19 -7.97
N ALA A 352 -12.56 -14.54 -7.02
CA ALA A 352 -12.97 -14.99 -5.69
C ALA A 352 -13.55 -13.88 -4.77
N SER A 353 -13.43 -12.60 -5.16
CA SER A 353 -14.09 -11.46 -4.48
C SER A 353 -15.30 -10.93 -5.24
N LYS A 354 -15.84 -11.68 -6.20
CA LYS A 354 -17.04 -11.29 -6.97
C LYS A 354 -18.19 -10.84 -6.06
N GLY A 355 -18.78 -9.70 -6.38
CA GLY A 355 -19.90 -9.08 -5.67
C GLY A 355 -19.49 -8.25 -4.45
N GLN A 356 -18.22 -8.21 -4.07
CA GLN A 356 -17.76 -7.43 -2.94
C GLN A 356 -17.60 -5.95 -3.27
N SER A 357 -17.89 -5.10 -2.29
CA SER A 357 -17.72 -3.64 -2.30
C SER A 357 -17.42 -3.17 -0.86
N VAL A 358 -17.17 -1.87 -0.67
CA VAL A 358 -17.11 -1.26 0.67
C VAL A 358 -18.13 -0.13 0.78
N PRO A 359 -19.44 -0.43 0.92
CA PRO A 359 -20.48 0.58 1.00
C PRO A 359 -20.22 1.59 2.11
N LYS A 360 -20.77 2.80 1.95
CA LYS A 360 -20.55 3.91 2.88
C LYS A 360 -20.90 3.54 4.33
N GLU A 361 -21.95 2.74 4.52
CA GLU A 361 -22.40 2.27 5.83
C GLU A 361 -21.38 1.35 6.51
N GLU A 362 -20.71 0.48 5.74
CA GLU A 362 -19.65 -0.37 6.27
C GLU A 362 -18.40 0.44 6.61
N LEU A 363 -18.04 1.41 5.76
CA LEU A 363 -16.94 2.32 6.04
C LEU A 363 -17.20 3.12 7.34
N ASP A 364 -18.42 3.63 7.51
CA ASP A 364 -18.80 4.37 8.73
C ASP A 364 -18.77 3.49 9.99
N LEU A 365 -19.18 2.23 9.88
CA LEU A 365 -19.04 1.26 10.97
C LEU A 365 -17.57 1.04 11.33
N MET A 366 -16.71 0.80 10.35
CA MET A 366 -15.27 0.60 10.58
C MET A 366 -14.60 1.84 11.20
N LEU A 367 -14.96 3.05 10.74
CA LEU A 367 -14.49 4.31 11.33
C LEU A 367 -14.94 4.47 12.78
N HIS A 368 -16.21 4.18 13.07
CA HIS A 368 -16.73 4.24 14.42
C HIS A 368 -15.94 3.33 15.37
N ASP A 369 -15.80 2.05 15.00
CA ASP A 369 -15.04 1.05 15.77
C ASP A 369 -13.57 1.46 15.95
N TYR A 370 -12.96 2.02 14.90
CA TYR A 370 -11.58 2.46 14.93
C TYR A 370 -11.37 3.66 15.87
N TYR A 371 -12.24 4.67 15.80
CA TYR A 371 -12.15 5.84 16.68
C TYR A 371 -12.37 5.47 18.14
N GLU A 372 -13.32 4.58 18.42
CA GLU A 372 -13.53 4.05 19.76
C GLU A 372 -12.29 3.29 20.25
N ALA A 373 -11.77 2.36 19.44
CA ALA A 373 -10.57 1.57 19.78
C ALA A 373 -9.32 2.44 20.00
N ARG A 374 -9.21 3.55 19.27
CA ARG A 374 -8.12 4.53 19.39
C ARG A 374 -8.25 5.43 20.63
N GLY A 375 -9.42 5.51 21.26
CA GLY A 375 -9.71 6.49 22.31
C GLY A 375 -9.90 7.91 21.77
N TRP A 376 -10.47 8.02 20.57
CA TRP A 376 -10.76 9.27 19.88
C TRP A 376 -12.24 9.61 19.97
N SER A 377 -12.57 10.88 19.77
CA SER A 377 -13.94 11.30 19.52
C SER A 377 -14.43 10.80 18.16
N GLN A 378 -15.75 10.81 17.95
CA GLN A 378 -16.34 10.45 16.66
C GLN A 378 -16.07 11.45 15.53
N GLU A 379 -15.36 12.55 15.82
CA GLU A 379 -14.76 13.48 14.86
C GLU A 379 -13.31 13.11 14.50
N GLY A 380 -12.80 11.98 15.01
CA GLY A 380 -11.45 11.50 14.76
C GLY A 380 -10.36 12.31 15.46
N VAL A 381 -10.70 12.98 16.57
CA VAL A 381 -9.75 13.75 17.40
C VAL A 381 -9.39 12.94 18.66
N PRO A 382 -8.09 12.70 18.97
CA PRO A 382 -7.69 12.07 20.21
C PRO A 382 -8.26 12.77 21.45
N THR A 383 -8.87 12.01 22.36
CA THR A 383 -9.42 12.59 23.59
C THR A 383 -8.33 13.06 24.53
N GLN A 384 -8.62 14.06 25.37
CA GLN A 384 -7.69 14.50 26.40
C GLN A 384 -7.25 13.34 27.30
N ALA A 385 -8.20 12.49 27.72
CA ALA A 385 -7.91 11.32 28.55
C ALA A 385 -6.92 10.37 27.86
N LYS A 386 -7.10 10.10 26.56
CA LYS A 386 -6.19 9.23 25.82
C LYS A 386 -4.78 9.84 25.67
N LEU A 387 -4.69 11.14 25.40
CA LEU A 387 -3.40 11.82 25.30
C LEU A 387 -2.65 11.80 26.64
N GLN A 388 -3.35 12.02 27.76
CA GLN A 388 -2.78 11.94 29.10
C GLN A 388 -2.34 10.52 29.46
N GLU A 389 -3.15 9.50 29.15
CA GLU A 389 -2.82 8.08 29.31
C GLU A 389 -1.50 7.73 28.60
N LEU A 390 -1.26 8.30 27.42
CA LEU A 390 -0.06 8.06 26.62
C LEU A 390 1.15 8.94 27.00
N GLY A 391 0.99 9.86 27.96
CA GLY A 391 2.03 10.82 28.35
C GLY A 391 2.27 11.93 27.32
N LEU A 392 1.22 12.36 26.63
CA LEU A 392 1.23 13.35 25.54
C LEU A 392 0.58 14.69 25.95
N ASP A 393 0.84 15.17 27.16
CA ASP A 393 0.27 16.42 27.69
C ASP A 393 0.59 17.64 26.80
N GLU A 394 1.80 17.72 26.24
CA GLU A 394 2.20 18.79 25.33
C GLU A 394 1.39 18.77 24.01
N VAL A 395 1.07 17.58 23.50
CA VAL A 395 0.21 17.41 22.31
C VAL A 395 -1.21 17.86 22.63
N ALA A 396 -1.74 17.48 23.79
CA ALA A 396 -3.06 17.92 24.24
C ALA A 396 -3.13 19.46 24.36
N ALA A 397 -2.11 20.07 24.96
CA ALA A 397 -2.01 21.53 25.06
C ALA A 397 -1.99 22.19 23.67
N LYS A 398 -1.24 21.61 22.71
CA LYS A 398 -1.17 22.15 21.34
C LYS A 398 -2.51 22.05 20.59
N LEU A 399 -3.22 20.94 20.74
CA LEU A 399 -4.55 20.77 20.12
C LEU A 399 -5.58 21.74 20.72
N LYS A 400 -5.49 22.04 22.02
CA LYS A 400 -6.34 23.06 22.68
C LYS A 400 -6.02 24.48 22.21
N GLU A 401 -4.74 24.83 22.10
CA GLU A 401 -4.30 26.12 21.54
C GLU A 401 -4.88 26.35 20.13
N LYS A 402 -5.00 25.28 19.34
CA LYS A 402 -5.55 25.30 17.98
C LYS A 402 -7.08 25.20 17.93
N GLY A 403 -7.77 25.03 19.06
CA GLY A 403 -9.22 24.86 19.12
C GLY A 403 -9.73 23.52 18.54
N ILE A 404 -8.85 22.53 18.39
CA ILE A 404 -9.18 21.19 17.87
C ILE A 404 -9.66 20.28 19.01
N LEU A 405 -9.01 20.37 20.17
CA LEU A 405 -9.39 19.66 21.39
C LEU A 405 -10.09 20.65 22.34
N SER A 406 -11.22 20.21 22.91
CA SER A 406 -11.98 20.99 23.91
C SER A 406 -11.42 20.93 25.32
#